data_AF-A0A6N0DTI2-F1
#
_entry.id   AF-A0A6N0DTI2-F1
#
_cell.length_a   1.000
_cell.length_b   1.000
_cell.length_c   1.000
_cell.angle_alpha   90.00
_cell.angle_beta   90.00
_cell.angle_gamma   90.00
#
_symmetry.space_group_name_H-M   'P 1'
#
loop_
_entity.id
_entity.type
_entity.pdbx_description
1 polymer ?
#
loop_
_entity_poly.entity_id
_entity_poly.type
_entity_poly.pdbx_seq_one_letter_code
_entity_poly.pdbx_strand_id
1 'polypeptide(L)'
;MPKIFVSYASEDSDAVEAIIAHMESMLPCVDFFRSMDPKKLSPGQEWRSTLLLEMEQCDLAIFLISENSLGKAWPNFELGYITRSHRTPLICSSLQHDLHLHGPFEAHQTTPLNPSRRLAAEELSRLIEDKISLRAARTEFTIQIRDRVLPLEQGWQRYAGPYSDTARIRQGTFGVTFGAGFDDGFRFPASEDSLAAPWQFLLLEVNPNKDVYVYFVVEMQDRTRKLLFLNSYQESVGFGSPKNEFQIPLPSCDRPSRLIVDTNTFIPRLGRHVPVMTRGLRVRGPTELRKIGMFESWEAIPKMLKRDSLAIQLP
;
A
#
# COMPACT_ATOMS: atom_id res chain seq x y z
N MET A 1 -11.85 -3.54 6.21
CA MET A 1 -12.27 -4.88 5.75
C MET A 1 -12.31 -4.82 4.23
N PRO A 2 -11.54 -5.65 3.50
CA PRO A 2 -11.55 -5.63 2.04
C PRO A 2 -12.96 -5.86 1.48
N LYS A 3 -13.38 -5.05 0.52
CA LYS A 3 -14.67 -5.18 -0.17
C LYS A 3 -14.49 -5.81 -1.54
N ILE A 4 -15.23 -6.87 -1.84
CA ILE A 4 -15.22 -7.53 -3.14
C ILE A 4 -16.57 -7.36 -3.81
N PHE A 5 -16.55 -6.77 -4.99
CA PHE A 5 -17.71 -6.73 -5.87
C PHE A 5 -17.76 -8.00 -6.72
N VAL A 6 -18.90 -8.69 -6.77
CA VAL A 6 -19.09 -9.91 -7.56
C VAL A 6 -20.21 -9.68 -8.57
N SER A 7 -19.83 -9.66 -9.84
CA SER A 7 -20.72 -9.58 -11.01
C SER A 7 -21.04 -10.98 -11.53
N TYR A 8 -22.32 -11.27 -11.73
CA TYR A 8 -22.82 -12.50 -12.32
C TYR A 8 -24.21 -12.31 -12.95
N ALA A 9 -24.64 -13.22 -13.83
CA ALA A 9 -26.01 -13.22 -14.36
C ALA A 9 -27.00 -13.79 -13.34
N SER A 10 -28.21 -13.22 -13.26
CA SER A 10 -29.28 -13.68 -12.36
C SER A 10 -29.55 -15.19 -12.43
N GLU A 11 -29.43 -15.78 -13.61
CA GLU A 11 -29.66 -17.18 -13.90
C GLU A 11 -28.62 -18.10 -13.27
N ASP A 12 -27.47 -17.55 -12.86
CA ASP A 12 -26.39 -18.27 -12.19
C ASP A 12 -26.44 -18.14 -10.66
N SER A 13 -27.48 -17.49 -10.09
CA SER A 13 -27.55 -17.15 -8.66
C SER A 13 -27.26 -18.32 -7.74
N ASP A 14 -27.87 -19.48 -7.99
CA ASP A 14 -27.73 -20.64 -7.09
C ASP A 14 -26.29 -21.19 -7.07
N ALA A 15 -25.61 -21.16 -8.21
CA ALA A 15 -24.23 -21.61 -8.31
C ALA A 15 -23.29 -20.59 -7.66
N VAL A 16 -23.51 -19.30 -7.92
CA VAL A 16 -22.69 -18.21 -7.39
C VAL A 16 -22.85 -18.09 -5.88
N GLU A 17 -24.06 -18.16 -5.34
CA GLU A 17 -24.29 -18.09 -3.89
C GLU A 17 -23.60 -19.24 -3.15
N ALA A 18 -23.57 -20.44 -3.73
CA ALA A 18 -22.83 -21.56 -3.15
C ALA A 18 -21.31 -21.33 -3.16
N ILE A 19 -20.77 -20.73 -4.23
CA ILE A 19 -19.36 -20.36 -4.33
C ILE A 19 -19.02 -19.27 -3.28
N ILE A 20 -19.80 -18.19 -3.23
CA ILE A 20 -19.58 -17.07 -2.32
C ILE A 20 -19.74 -17.52 -0.87
N ALA A 21 -20.74 -18.33 -0.52
CA ALA A 21 -20.89 -18.85 0.84
C ALA A 21 -19.67 -19.66 1.28
N HIS A 22 -19.07 -20.44 0.37
CA HIS A 22 -17.82 -21.14 0.66
C HIS A 22 -16.65 -20.16 0.83
N MET A 23 -16.55 -19.14 -0.02
CA MET A 23 -15.52 -18.10 0.08
C MET A 23 -15.63 -17.28 1.37
N GLU A 24 -16.84 -16.90 1.79
CA GLU A 24 -17.11 -16.20 3.05
C GLU A 24 -16.65 -17.03 4.26
N SER A 25 -16.77 -18.37 4.19
CA SER A 25 -16.26 -19.26 5.24
C SER A 25 -14.74 -19.34 5.31
N MET A 26 -14.05 -19.21 4.15
CA MET A 26 -12.59 -19.22 4.07
C MET A 26 -11.99 -17.83 4.34
N LEU A 27 -12.73 -16.77 4.02
CA LEU A 27 -12.30 -15.38 4.09
C LEU A 27 -13.24 -14.57 5.00
N PRO A 28 -13.29 -14.86 6.32
CA PRO A 28 -14.24 -14.24 7.24
C PRO A 28 -14.01 -12.73 7.45
N CYS A 29 -12.88 -12.20 6.98
CA CYS A 29 -12.52 -10.78 7.04
C CYS A 29 -12.72 -10.04 5.71
N VAL A 30 -13.49 -10.58 4.78
CA VAL A 30 -13.78 -9.96 3.48
C VAL A 30 -15.28 -9.72 3.35
N ASP A 31 -15.67 -8.53 2.87
CA ASP A 31 -17.06 -8.18 2.57
C ASP A 31 -17.38 -8.48 1.11
N PHE A 32 -18.36 -9.34 0.85
CA PHE A 32 -18.79 -9.68 -0.50
C PHE A 32 -20.08 -8.94 -0.87
N PHE A 33 -19.98 -8.04 -1.83
CA PHE A 33 -21.12 -7.40 -2.48
C PHE A 33 -21.48 -8.16 -3.77
N ARG A 34 -22.70 -8.70 -3.83
CA ARG A 34 -23.26 -9.41 -4.99
C ARG A 34 -24.07 -8.42 -5.83
N SER A 35 -23.81 -8.33 -7.13
CA SER A 35 -24.51 -7.37 -8.00
C SER A 35 -26.02 -7.61 -8.08
N MET A 36 -26.47 -8.83 -7.81
CA MET A 36 -27.87 -9.26 -7.89
C MET A 36 -28.50 -9.60 -6.52
N ASP A 37 -27.96 -9.10 -5.40
CA ASP A 37 -28.49 -9.42 -4.06
C ASP A 37 -29.91 -8.87 -3.84
N PRO A 38 -30.95 -9.72 -3.80
CA PRO A 38 -32.33 -9.25 -3.61
C PRO A 38 -32.58 -8.69 -2.20
N LYS A 39 -31.73 -9.00 -1.22
CA LYS A 39 -31.86 -8.47 0.15
C LYS A 39 -31.31 -7.05 0.28
N LYS A 40 -30.38 -6.65 -0.59
CA LYS A 40 -29.76 -5.31 -0.59
C LYS A 40 -30.46 -4.32 -1.52
N LEU A 41 -31.25 -4.82 -2.47
CA LEU A 41 -31.97 -4.01 -3.46
C LEU A 41 -33.47 -4.22 -3.32
N SER A 42 -34.11 -3.45 -2.44
CA SER A 42 -35.57 -3.54 -2.29
C SER A 42 -36.27 -3.02 -3.55
N PRO A 43 -37.38 -3.64 -3.99
CA PRO A 43 -38.17 -3.12 -5.11
C PRO A 43 -38.52 -1.64 -4.91
N GLY A 44 -38.27 -0.82 -5.93
CA GLY A 44 -38.50 0.63 -5.88
C GLY A 44 -37.34 1.49 -5.37
N GLN A 45 -36.26 0.89 -4.85
CA GLN A 45 -35.03 1.62 -4.57
C GLN A 45 -34.25 1.94 -5.85
N GLU A 46 -33.50 3.04 -5.84
CA GLU A 46 -32.56 3.38 -6.91
C GLU A 46 -31.34 2.44 -6.86
N TRP A 47 -31.53 1.21 -7.34
CA TRP A 47 -30.52 0.15 -7.27
C TRP A 47 -29.21 0.50 -7.99
N ARG A 48 -29.30 1.35 -9.02
CA ARG A 48 -28.15 1.78 -9.82
C ARG A 48 -27.15 2.61 -9.01
N SER A 49 -27.61 3.53 -8.16
CA SER A 49 -26.71 4.37 -7.37
C SER A 49 -25.99 3.54 -6.30
N THR A 50 -26.68 2.59 -5.67
CA THR A 50 -26.07 1.59 -4.79
C THR A 50 -25.00 0.79 -5.50
N LEU A 51 -25.28 0.27 -6.71
CA LEU A 51 -24.31 -0.55 -7.43
C LEU A 51 -23.05 0.26 -7.79
N LEU A 52 -23.22 1.50 -8.26
CA LEU A 52 -22.09 2.38 -8.60
C LEU A 52 -21.22 2.67 -7.37
N LEU A 53 -21.85 2.94 -6.23
CA LEU A 53 -21.15 3.17 -4.97
C LEU A 53 -20.32 1.94 -4.56
N GLU A 54 -20.86 0.73 -4.71
CA GLU A 54 -20.16 -0.50 -4.33
C GLU A 54 -19.01 -0.83 -5.29
N MET A 55 -19.20 -0.61 -6.59
CA MET A 55 -18.10 -0.70 -7.57
C MET A 55 -17.01 0.36 -7.31
N GLU A 56 -17.38 1.56 -6.88
CA GLU A 56 -16.45 2.63 -6.51
C GLU A 56 -15.68 2.30 -5.23
N GLN A 57 -16.32 1.63 -4.26
CA GLN A 57 -15.72 1.32 -2.97
C GLN A 57 -14.98 -0.03 -2.94
N CYS A 58 -15.20 -0.91 -3.92
CA CYS A 58 -14.57 -2.23 -3.90
C CYS A 58 -13.05 -2.18 -4.05
N ASP A 59 -12.41 -3.15 -3.39
CA ASP A 59 -10.98 -3.44 -3.47
C ASP A 59 -10.65 -4.38 -4.63
N LEU A 60 -11.58 -5.25 -4.99
CA LEU A 60 -11.49 -6.16 -6.12
C LEU A 60 -12.88 -6.35 -6.72
N ALA A 61 -12.95 -6.42 -8.05
CA ALA A 61 -14.15 -6.82 -8.75
C ALA A 61 -13.92 -8.17 -9.42
N ILE A 62 -14.82 -9.12 -9.16
CA ILE A 62 -14.84 -10.46 -9.72
C ILE A 62 -16.00 -10.55 -10.69
N PHE A 63 -15.73 -10.99 -11.91
CA PHE A 63 -16.72 -11.22 -12.95
C PHE A 63 -16.83 -12.71 -13.21
N LEU A 64 -17.97 -13.30 -12.86
CA LEU A 64 -18.29 -14.70 -13.11
C LEU A 64 -19.08 -14.79 -14.43
N ILE A 65 -18.39 -15.19 -15.50
CA ILE A 65 -18.92 -15.20 -16.86
C ILE A 65 -19.28 -16.61 -17.30
N SER A 66 -20.58 -16.82 -17.47
CA SER A 66 -21.18 -18.02 -18.06
C SER A 66 -21.80 -17.69 -19.42
N GLU A 67 -22.37 -18.69 -20.08
CA GLU A 67 -23.19 -18.51 -21.28
C GLU A 67 -24.38 -17.57 -21.02
N ASN A 68 -24.94 -17.59 -19.80
CA ASN A 68 -26.04 -16.73 -19.40
C ASN A 68 -25.63 -15.26 -19.27
N SER A 69 -24.34 -14.97 -19.11
CA SER A 69 -23.81 -13.60 -19.01
C SER A 69 -23.47 -13.01 -20.38
N LEU A 70 -23.28 -13.83 -21.40
CA LEU A 70 -22.87 -13.38 -22.73
C LEU A 70 -23.93 -12.49 -23.39
N GLY A 71 -23.47 -11.39 -23.99
CA GLY A 71 -24.32 -10.44 -24.70
C GLY A 71 -25.21 -9.56 -23.81
N LYS A 72 -25.23 -9.77 -22.48
CA LYS A 72 -25.98 -8.91 -21.57
C LYS A 72 -25.32 -7.55 -21.43
N ALA A 73 -26.13 -6.50 -21.49
CA ALA A 73 -25.65 -5.13 -21.36
C ALA A 73 -25.01 -4.86 -19.98
N TRP A 74 -25.48 -5.55 -18.93
CA TRP A 74 -25.14 -5.21 -17.56
C TRP A 74 -23.72 -5.61 -17.14
N PRO A 75 -23.25 -6.87 -17.32
CA PRO A 75 -21.85 -7.21 -17.04
C PRO A 75 -20.85 -6.36 -17.83
N ASN A 76 -21.21 -5.99 -19.07
CA ASN A 76 -20.42 -5.08 -19.90
C ASN A 76 -20.33 -3.66 -19.31
N PHE A 77 -21.44 -3.13 -18.79
CA PHE A 77 -21.47 -1.84 -18.11
C PHE A 77 -20.60 -1.84 -16.85
N GLU A 78 -20.74 -2.87 -16.00
CA GLU A 78 -19.98 -3.03 -14.76
C GLU A 78 -18.47 -3.14 -15.06
N LEU A 79 -18.09 -3.98 -16.03
CA LEU A 79 -16.69 -4.12 -16.43
C LEU A 79 -16.12 -2.81 -16.97
N GLY A 80 -16.87 -2.10 -17.82
CA GLY A 80 -16.48 -0.79 -18.32
C GLY A 80 -16.27 0.23 -17.20
N TYR A 81 -17.11 0.20 -16.17
CA TYR A 81 -16.98 1.08 -15.00
C TYR A 81 -15.73 0.77 -14.16
N ILE A 82 -15.49 -0.51 -13.86
CA ILE A 82 -14.33 -0.97 -13.08
C ILE A 82 -13.01 -0.63 -13.78
N THR A 83 -12.93 -0.91 -15.09
CA THR A 83 -11.72 -0.68 -15.89
C THR A 83 -11.40 0.80 -16.05
N ARG A 84 -12.42 1.65 -16.26
CA ARG A 84 -12.26 3.12 -16.29
C ARG A 84 -11.73 3.67 -14.96
N SER A 85 -12.03 3.01 -13.85
CA SER A 85 -11.56 3.37 -12.52
C SER A 85 -10.13 2.88 -12.21
N HIS A 86 -9.38 2.42 -13.22
CA HIS A 86 -8.03 1.87 -13.11
C HIS A 86 -7.90 0.66 -12.15
N ARG A 87 -9.01 -0.04 -11.89
CA ARG A 87 -9.01 -1.30 -11.13
C ARG A 87 -8.84 -2.47 -12.10
N THR A 88 -8.02 -3.46 -11.71
CA THR A 88 -7.86 -4.69 -12.51
C THR A 88 -8.96 -5.69 -12.12
N PRO A 89 -9.89 -6.03 -13.04
CA PRO A 89 -10.92 -7.02 -12.76
C PRO A 89 -10.31 -8.43 -12.71
N LEU A 90 -10.88 -9.31 -11.88
CA LEU A 90 -10.67 -10.75 -11.96
C LEU A 90 -11.82 -11.37 -12.76
N ILE A 91 -11.53 -11.85 -13.97
CA ILE A 91 -12.55 -12.42 -14.85
C ILE A 91 -12.41 -13.93 -14.81
N CYS A 92 -13.45 -14.60 -14.36
CA CYS A 92 -13.52 -16.05 -14.26
C CYS A 92 -14.62 -16.57 -15.16
N SER A 93 -14.31 -17.55 -16.00
CA SER A 93 -15.22 -18.00 -17.04
C SER A 93 -15.43 -19.51 -17.01
N SER A 94 -16.68 -19.93 -17.13
CA SER A 94 -17.08 -21.34 -17.35
C SER A 94 -17.35 -21.65 -18.83
N LEU A 95 -17.07 -20.71 -19.73
CA LEU A 95 -17.31 -20.85 -21.16
C LEU A 95 -16.45 -21.96 -21.77
N GLN A 96 -17.04 -22.68 -22.72
CA GLN A 96 -16.29 -23.58 -23.59
C GLN A 96 -15.35 -22.78 -24.51
N HIS A 97 -14.26 -23.41 -24.95
CA HIS A 97 -13.18 -22.74 -25.70
C HIS A 97 -13.61 -22.08 -27.02
N ASP A 98 -14.75 -22.46 -27.57
CA ASP A 98 -15.35 -21.95 -28.80
C ASP A 98 -16.25 -20.72 -28.61
N LEU A 99 -16.61 -20.39 -27.36
CA LEU A 99 -17.34 -19.18 -27.03
C LEU A 99 -16.39 -18.02 -26.80
N HIS A 100 -16.39 -17.09 -27.75
CA HIS A 100 -15.59 -15.88 -27.65
C HIS A 100 -16.24 -14.89 -26.68
N LEU A 101 -15.42 -14.34 -25.78
CA LEU A 101 -15.79 -13.13 -25.06
C LEU A 101 -15.92 -12.00 -26.06
N HIS A 102 -16.89 -11.10 -25.80
CA HIS A 102 -17.14 -9.96 -26.66
C HIS A 102 -17.07 -8.64 -25.89
N GLY A 103 -16.75 -7.57 -26.61
CA GLY A 103 -16.77 -6.21 -26.08
C GLY A 103 -15.66 -5.99 -25.04
N PRO A 104 -15.94 -5.36 -23.88
CA PRO A 104 -14.90 -4.99 -22.92
C PRO A 104 -14.13 -6.21 -22.37
N PHE A 105 -14.72 -7.40 -22.38
CA PHE A 105 -14.07 -8.63 -21.91
C PHE A 105 -12.91 -9.08 -22.80
N GLU A 106 -12.89 -8.73 -24.10
CA GLU A 106 -11.83 -9.12 -25.04
C GLU A 106 -10.45 -8.56 -24.65
N ALA A 107 -10.42 -7.44 -23.92
CA ALA A 107 -9.19 -6.78 -23.50
C ALA A 107 -8.54 -7.43 -22.26
N HIS A 108 -9.13 -8.49 -21.71
CA HIS A 108 -8.74 -9.05 -20.42
C HIS A 108 -8.47 -10.56 -20.50
N GLN A 109 -7.49 -11.02 -19.71
CA GLN A 109 -7.26 -12.43 -19.50
C GLN A 109 -8.33 -13.01 -18.58
N THR A 110 -8.77 -14.23 -18.90
CA THR A 110 -9.71 -14.99 -18.08
C THR A 110 -9.02 -16.10 -17.31
N THR A 111 -9.56 -16.40 -16.14
CA THR A 111 -9.24 -17.61 -15.38
C THR A 111 -10.35 -18.63 -15.63
N PRO A 112 -10.06 -19.85 -16.08
CA PRO A 112 -11.08 -20.88 -16.21
C PRO A 112 -11.66 -21.19 -14.83
N LEU A 113 -12.98 -21.26 -14.72
CA LEU A 113 -13.67 -21.59 -13.49
C LEU A 113 -13.87 -23.10 -13.41
N ASN A 114 -13.46 -23.72 -12.31
CA ASN A 114 -13.68 -25.14 -12.09
C ASN A 114 -15.20 -25.45 -12.06
N PRO A 115 -15.68 -26.51 -12.75
CA PRO A 115 -17.09 -26.89 -12.69
C PRO A 115 -17.52 -27.34 -11.28
N SER A 116 -16.57 -27.81 -10.46
CA SER A 116 -16.81 -28.06 -9.04
C SER A 116 -16.86 -26.73 -8.28
N ARG A 117 -18.04 -26.40 -7.75
CA ARG A 117 -18.29 -25.17 -6.95
C ARG A 117 -17.29 -24.99 -5.81
N ARG A 118 -16.94 -26.09 -5.13
CA ARG A 118 -15.98 -26.07 -4.02
C ARG A 118 -14.57 -25.70 -4.51
N LEU A 119 -14.08 -26.38 -5.55
CA LEU A 119 -12.74 -26.12 -6.09
C LEU A 119 -12.65 -24.71 -6.69
N ALA A 120 -13.71 -24.27 -7.38
CA ALA A 120 -13.82 -22.90 -7.87
C ALA A 120 -13.70 -21.88 -6.74
N ALA A 121 -14.39 -22.09 -5.63
CA ALA A 121 -14.29 -21.23 -4.45
C ALA A 121 -12.88 -21.27 -3.82
N GLU A 122 -12.24 -22.43 -3.69
CA GLU A 122 -10.87 -22.55 -3.18
C GLU A 122 -9.83 -21.86 -4.08
N GLU A 123 -10.00 -21.93 -5.41
CA GLU A 123 -9.17 -21.23 -6.39
C GLU A 123 -9.38 -19.71 -6.33
N LEU A 124 -10.64 -19.27 -6.31
CA LEU A 124 -10.98 -17.86 -6.20
C LEU A 124 -10.47 -17.26 -4.90
N SER A 125 -10.63 -17.94 -3.77
CA SER A 125 -10.12 -17.46 -2.48
C SER A 125 -8.61 -17.29 -2.47
N ARG A 126 -7.84 -18.20 -3.06
CA ARG A 126 -6.38 -18.03 -3.21
C ARG A 126 -6.03 -16.83 -4.07
N LEU A 127 -6.70 -16.64 -5.20
CA LEU A 127 -6.48 -15.49 -6.07
C LEU A 127 -6.83 -14.17 -5.38
N ILE A 128 -7.90 -14.17 -4.59
CA ILE A 128 -8.33 -13.04 -3.77
C ILE A 128 -7.30 -12.75 -2.69
N GLU A 129 -6.85 -13.74 -1.93
CA GLU A 129 -5.82 -13.57 -0.91
C GLU A 129 -4.54 -13.02 -1.51
N ASP A 130 -4.10 -13.50 -2.67
CA ASP A 130 -2.94 -12.96 -3.36
C ASP A 130 -3.15 -11.48 -3.75
N LYS A 131 -4.30 -11.16 -4.37
CA LYS A 131 -4.62 -9.78 -4.79
C LYS A 131 -4.82 -8.83 -3.61
N ILE A 132 -5.52 -9.27 -2.56
CA ILE A 132 -5.76 -8.53 -1.33
C ILE A 132 -4.46 -8.41 -0.56
N SER A 133 -3.64 -9.45 -0.40
CA SER A 133 -2.37 -9.35 0.32
C SER A 133 -1.40 -8.43 -0.40
N LEU A 134 -1.36 -8.47 -1.73
CA LEU A 134 -0.62 -7.49 -2.55
C LEU A 134 -1.15 -6.06 -2.35
N ARG A 135 -2.44 -5.88 -2.01
CA ARG A 135 -3.06 -4.57 -1.76
C ARG A 135 -2.96 -4.13 -0.30
N ALA A 136 -3.11 -5.02 0.68
CA ALA A 136 -2.94 -4.81 2.11
C ALA A 136 -1.48 -4.47 2.45
N ALA A 137 -0.54 -5.11 1.77
CA ALA A 137 0.87 -4.69 1.77
C ALA A 137 1.10 -3.30 1.15
N ARG A 138 0.10 -2.71 0.49
CA ARG A 138 0.14 -1.39 -0.16
C ARG A 138 -0.75 -0.31 0.48
N THR A 139 -1.64 -0.62 1.43
CA THR A 139 -2.75 0.31 1.77
C THR A 139 -2.58 1.17 3.00
N GLU A 140 -1.61 0.94 3.87
CA GLU A 140 -1.40 1.80 5.03
C GLU A 140 0.05 2.25 5.12
N PHE A 141 0.26 3.56 5.25
CA PHE A 141 1.55 4.06 5.69
C PHE A 141 1.87 3.37 7.02
N THR A 142 2.98 2.64 7.05
CA THR A 142 3.38 1.83 8.19
C THR A 142 4.83 2.11 8.56
N ILE A 143 5.11 2.07 9.86
CA ILE A 143 6.48 2.03 10.37
C ILE A 143 6.72 0.57 10.77
N GLN A 144 7.64 -0.07 10.06
CA GLN A 144 8.06 -1.42 10.36
C GLN A 144 9.36 -1.38 11.18
N ILE A 145 9.33 -1.97 12.37
CA ILE A 145 10.49 -2.11 13.25
C ILE A 145 10.70 -3.59 13.46
N ARG A 146 11.75 -4.16 12.88
CA ARG A 146 11.95 -5.62 12.87
C ARG A 146 10.70 -6.33 12.27
N ASP A 147 10.09 -7.19 13.07
CA ASP A 147 8.86 -7.94 12.81
C ASP A 147 7.58 -7.18 13.19
N ARG A 148 7.70 -6.04 13.89
CA ARG A 148 6.56 -5.25 14.36
C ARG A 148 6.14 -4.22 13.31
N VAL A 149 4.84 -4.11 13.09
CA VAL A 149 4.22 -3.07 12.26
C VAL A 149 3.47 -2.12 13.18
N LEU A 150 3.79 -0.82 13.13
CA LEU A 150 3.12 0.22 13.90
C LEU A 150 2.13 0.98 13.01
N PRO A 151 0.82 1.00 13.36
CA PRO A 151 -0.17 1.83 12.68
C PRO A 151 0.07 3.31 13.00
N LEU A 152 -0.08 4.17 11.99
CA LEU A 152 0.39 5.57 12.06
C LEU A 152 -0.67 6.61 12.34
N GLU A 153 -1.93 6.21 12.38
CA GLU A 153 -3.08 7.11 12.48
C GLU A 153 -3.07 7.99 13.75
N GLN A 154 -2.25 7.68 14.75
CA GLN A 154 -2.27 8.36 16.05
C GLN A 154 -0.90 8.81 16.58
N GLY A 155 0.21 8.56 15.87
CA GLY A 155 1.55 8.75 16.45
C GLY A 155 2.34 9.96 15.95
N TRP A 156 1.87 10.68 14.94
CA TRP A 156 2.56 11.85 14.41
C TRP A 156 2.14 13.13 15.14
N GLN A 157 3.11 13.94 15.52
CA GLN A 157 2.87 15.26 16.10
C GLN A 157 3.60 16.32 15.27
N ARG A 158 2.92 17.43 14.99
CA ARG A 158 3.55 18.62 14.40
C ARG A 158 4.52 19.26 15.40
N TYR A 159 5.69 19.67 14.93
CA TYR A 159 6.67 20.40 15.73
C TYR A 159 7.13 21.74 15.10
N ALA A 160 6.79 22.01 13.84
CA ALA A 160 7.13 23.26 13.15
C ALA A 160 6.13 23.57 12.02
N GLY A 161 6.09 24.85 11.62
CA GLY A 161 5.32 25.34 10.46
C GLY A 161 4.00 26.04 10.83
N PRO A 162 3.48 26.92 9.95
CA PRO A 162 2.26 27.69 10.22
C PRO A 162 0.98 26.89 9.97
N TYR A 163 1.01 25.81 9.18
CA TYR A 163 -0.19 25.09 8.76
C TYR A 163 -0.58 23.97 9.74
N SER A 164 -1.85 23.92 10.18
CA SER A 164 -2.33 23.00 11.23
C SER A 164 -2.56 21.57 10.76
N ASP A 165 -2.90 21.34 9.48
CA ASP A 165 -3.48 20.07 9.01
C ASP A 165 -2.80 19.49 7.76
N THR A 166 -1.47 19.47 7.71
CA THR A 166 -0.73 19.11 6.48
C THR A 166 -0.11 17.72 6.47
N ALA A 167 -0.19 16.95 7.56
CA ALA A 167 0.00 15.50 7.51
C ALA A 167 -1.33 14.84 7.15
N ARG A 168 -1.50 14.48 5.88
CA ARG A 168 -2.75 13.88 5.39
C ARG A 168 -2.46 12.51 4.81
N ILE A 169 -3.15 11.50 5.34
CA ILE A 169 -3.37 10.26 4.62
C ILE A 169 -4.27 10.63 3.44
N ARG A 170 -3.73 10.60 2.23
CA ARG A 170 -4.52 10.88 1.03
C ARG A 170 -5.29 9.61 0.66
N GLN A 171 -6.62 9.68 0.68
CA GLN A 171 -7.44 8.60 0.13
C GLN A 171 -7.06 8.36 -1.35
N GLY A 172 -6.72 7.12 -1.69
CA GLY A 172 -6.38 6.71 -3.07
C GLY A 172 -4.91 6.84 -3.49
N THR A 173 -4.07 7.62 -2.78
CA THR A 173 -2.61 7.58 -2.98
C THR A 173 -1.99 6.91 -1.77
N PHE A 174 -1.39 5.74 -2.01
CA PHE A 174 -0.82 4.76 -1.07
C PHE A 174 0.28 5.29 -0.13
N GLY A 175 0.09 6.42 0.57
CA GLY A 175 1.07 7.08 1.43
C GLY A 175 0.54 8.30 2.19
N VAL A 176 1.39 8.86 3.04
CA VAL A 176 1.14 10.11 3.79
C VAL A 176 1.90 11.24 3.13
N THR A 177 1.19 12.31 2.81
CA THR A 177 1.80 13.59 2.46
C THR A 177 2.05 14.36 3.75
N PHE A 178 3.28 14.82 3.95
CA PHE A 178 3.69 15.66 5.06
C PHE A 178 3.95 17.07 4.57
N GLY A 179 3.27 18.05 5.17
CA GLY A 179 3.53 19.47 4.94
C GLY A 179 3.02 19.99 3.60
N ALA A 180 2.74 21.29 3.55
CA ALA A 180 2.54 22.05 2.31
C ALA A 180 3.85 22.72 1.86
N GLY A 181 4.82 22.90 2.76
CA GLY A 181 6.15 23.44 2.45
C GLY A 181 7.24 22.99 3.43
N PHE A 182 8.47 23.45 3.18
CA PHE A 182 9.68 23.07 3.94
C PHE A 182 9.68 23.52 5.41
N ASP A 183 8.86 24.52 5.74
CA ASP A 183 8.71 24.97 7.12
C ASP A 183 7.80 24.06 7.97
N ASP A 184 7.04 23.15 7.34
CA ASP A 184 6.20 22.19 8.06
C ASP A 184 7.01 20.99 8.53
N GLY A 185 6.93 20.70 9.83
CA GLY A 185 7.68 19.61 10.45
C GLY A 185 6.80 18.69 11.30
N PHE A 186 6.94 17.39 11.10
CA PHE A 186 6.24 16.34 11.85
C PHE A 186 7.23 15.38 12.51
N ARG A 187 6.92 14.87 13.70
CA ARG A 187 7.74 13.90 14.43
C ARG A 187 6.95 12.65 14.83
N PHE A 188 7.64 11.52 14.91
CA PHE A 188 7.12 10.25 15.37
C PHE A 188 8.14 9.52 16.24
N PRO A 189 7.74 8.93 17.39
CA PRO A 189 6.45 9.12 18.05
C PRO A 189 6.23 10.57 18.51
N ALA A 190 5.00 10.92 18.84
CA ALA A 190 4.64 12.23 19.39
C ALA A 190 5.41 12.54 20.70
N SER A 191 5.62 11.52 21.54
CA SER A 191 6.42 11.60 22.77
C SER A 191 7.92 11.61 22.46
N GLU A 192 8.56 12.74 22.73
CA GLU A 192 10.01 13.03 22.76
C GLU A 192 10.95 12.00 22.11
N ASP A 193 10.77 11.69 20.83
CA ASP A 193 11.60 10.74 20.07
C ASP A 193 11.86 9.45 20.89
N SER A 194 10.82 8.63 21.11
CA SER A 194 10.86 7.42 21.96
C SER A 194 10.74 6.06 21.23
N LEU A 195 10.87 6.03 19.90
CA LEU A 195 10.69 4.87 19.00
C LEU A 195 11.51 3.62 19.36
N ALA A 196 12.70 3.80 19.94
CA ALA A 196 13.66 2.75 20.30
C ALA A 196 13.76 1.62 19.26
N ALA A 197 14.32 1.92 18.09
CA ALA A 197 14.42 1.00 16.96
C ALA A 197 15.88 0.71 16.56
N PRO A 198 16.18 -0.46 15.97
CA PRO A 198 17.48 -0.71 15.36
C PRO A 198 17.69 0.25 14.20
N TRP A 199 18.95 0.58 13.92
CA TRP A 199 19.28 1.61 12.94
C TRP A 199 20.24 1.13 11.87
N GLN A 200 20.49 -0.18 11.72
CA GLN A 200 21.49 -0.71 10.77
C GLN A 200 21.04 -0.58 9.31
N PHE A 201 19.76 -0.85 9.04
CA PHE A 201 19.17 -0.67 7.71
C PHE A 201 17.91 0.15 7.83
N LEU A 202 17.87 1.26 7.12
CA LEU A 202 16.71 2.15 7.03
C LEU A 202 16.08 1.98 5.66
N LEU A 203 14.81 1.61 5.61
CA LEU A 203 14.03 1.50 4.39
C LEU A 203 13.08 2.68 4.30
N LEU A 204 13.03 3.33 3.15
CA LEU A 204 12.03 4.34 2.82
C LEU A 204 11.32 3.91 1.55
N GLU A 205 9.98 3.85 1.59
CA GLU A 205 9.17 3.81 0.37
C GLU A 205 8.64 5.21 0.08
N VAL A 206 9.05 5.79 -1.05
CA VAL A 206 8.85 7.20 -1.43
C VAL A 206 8.15 7.31 -2.78
N ASN A 207 7.49 8.43 -3.03
CA ASN A 207 6.99 8.75 -4.37
C ASN A 207 8.15 9.28 -5.23
N PRO A 208 8.46 8.67 -6.39
CA PRO A 208 9.61 9.07 -7.22
C PRO A 208 9.53 10.52 -7.72
N ASN A 209 8.32 11.08 -7.81
CA ASN A 209 8.10 12.46 -8.28
C ASN A 209 8.05 13.48 -7.13
N LYS A 210 8.48 13.10 -5.92
CA LYS A 210 8.47 13.95 -4.74
C LYS A 210 9.83 13.93 -4.09
N ASP A 211 10.20 15.10 -3.62
CA ASP A 211 11.38 15.21 -2.78
C ASP A 211 11.16 14.52 -1.44
N VAL A 212 12.27 14.09 -0.86
CA VAL A 212 12.29 13.34 0.40
C VAL A 212 13.07 14.16 1.41
N TYR A 213 12.47 14.41 2.58
CA TYR A 213 13.13 15.12 3.68
C TYR A 213 12.84 14.40 5.00
N VAL A 214 13.63 13.38 5.30
CA VAL A 214 13.43 12.51 6.47
C VAL A 214 14.64 12.59 7.40
N TYR A 215 14.37 12.84 8.66
CA TYR A 215 15.34 12.86 9.74
C TYR A 215 15.16 11.63 10.62
N PHE A 216 16.26 10.95 10.92
CA PHE A 216 16.30 9.94 11.97
C PHE A 216 17.04 10.55 13.17
N VAL A 217 16.36 10.60 14.31
CA VAL A 217 16.97 11.01 15.57
C VAL A 217 17.67 9.80 16.15
N VAL A 218 19.00 9.81 16.15
CA VAL A 218 19.81 8.69 16.65
C VAL A 218 20.47 9.05 17.97
N GLU A 219 20.45 8.10 18.91
CA GLU A 219 21.18 8.21 20.17
C GLU A 219 22.55 7.57 20.03
N MET A 220 23.58 8.33 20.38
CA MET A 220 24.97 7.91 20.39
C MET A 220 25.31 7.16 21.68
N GLN A 221 26.41 6.41 21.70
CA GLN A 221 26.89 5.72 22.91
C GLN A 221 27.09 6.65 24.12
N ASP A 222 27.49 7.90 23.89
CA ASP A 222 27.66 8.94 24.92
C ASP A 222 26.34 9.61 25.33
N ARG A 223 25.18 9.08 24.91
CA ARG A 223 23.82 9.61 25.11
C ARG A 223 23.52 10.91 24.38
N THR A 224 24.45 11.46 23.60
CA THR A 224 24.13 12.60 22.75
C THR A 224 23.18 12.18 21.63
N ARG A 225 22.38 13.13 21.13
CA ARG A 225 21.47 12.90 20.00
C ARG A 225 21.98 13.60 18.75
N LYS A 226 21.94 12.90 17.63
CA LYS A 226 22.27 13.43 16.29
C LYS A 226 21.07 13.27 15.37
N LEU A 227 21.00 14.12 14.36
CA LEU A 227 20.02 14.02 13.28
C LEU A 227 20.72 13.45 12.05
N LEU A 228 20.20 12.34 11.53
CA LEU A 228 20.58 11.84 10.21
C LEU A 228 19.54 12.33 9.21
N PHE A 229 19.94 13.22 8.31
CA PHE A 229 19.04 13.87 7.38
C PHE A 229 19.20 13.26 5.99
N LEU A 230 18.23 12.44 5.60
CA LEU A 230 18.13 11.83 4.28
C LEU A 230 17.35 12.77 3.39
N ASN A 231 17.97 13.26 2.32
CA ASN A 231 17.31 14.19 1.41
C ASN A 231 17.69 14.03 -0.06
N SER A 232 16.74 14.34 -0.94
CA SER A 232 16.91 14.26 -2.41
C SER A 232 17.56 15.50 -3.05
N TYR A 233 17.83 16.56 -2.27
CA TYR A 233 18.28 17.85 -2.81
C TYR A 233 19.80 18.06 -2.77
N GLN A 234 20.50 17.38 -1.88
CA GLN A 234 21.92 17.61 -1.64
C GLN A 234 22.82 16.64 -2.40
N GLU A 235 24.03 17.10 -2.70
CA GLU A 235 25.04 16.32 -3.43
C GLU A 235 26.15 15.78 -2.51
N SER A 236 26.31 16.35 -1.31
CA SER A 236 27.43 16.02 -0.42
C SER A 236 27.00 15.30 0.85
N VAL A 237 27.77 14.28 1.23
CA VAL A 237 27.68 13.58 2.52
C VAL A 237 28.47 14.36 3.58
N GLY A 238 27.89 14.57 4.77
CA GLY A 238 28.65 15.10 5.90
C GLY A 238 27.84 15.91 6.89
N PHE A 239 28.49 16.53 7.87
CA PHE A 239 27.80 17.43 8.78
C PHE A 239 27.45 18.74 8.09
N GLY A 240 26.16 19.09 8.11
CA GLY A 240 25.65 20.36 7.64
C GLY A 240 25.72 21.46 8.71
N SER A 241 25.06 22.57 8.43
CA SER A 241 24.67 23.56 9.44
C SER A 241 23.18 23.34 9.74
N PRO A 242 22.80 22.96 10.97
CA PRO A 242 23.60 22.92 12.20
C PRO A 242 24.51 21.68 12.34
N LYS A 243 25.61 21.79 13.11
CA LYS A 243 26.64 20.74 13.29
C LYS A 243 26.16 19.40 13.90
N ASN A 244 24.91 19.31 14.33
CA ASN A 244 24.31 18.07 14.84
C ASN A 244 23.52 17.31 13.76
N GLU A 245 23.48 17.82 12.53
CA GLU A 245 22.83 17.22 11.38
C GLU A 245 23.85 16.61 10.43
N PHE A 246 23.80 15.30 10.25
CA PHE A 246 24.58 14.56 9.27
C PHE A 246 23.72 14.28 8.04
N GLN A 247 24.14 14.82 6.91
CA GLN A 247 23.41 14.84 5.65
C GLN A 247 23.79 13.62 4.81
N ILE A 248 22.77 12.94 4.30
CA ILE A 248 22.87 11.75 3.46
C ILE A 248 22.07 12.03 2.18
N PRO A 249 22.77 12.28 1.05
CA PRO A 249 22.10 12.52 -0.21
C PRO A 249 21.40 11.25 -0.69
N LEU A 250 20.18 11.42 -1.16
CA LEU A 250 19.42 10.39 -1.85
C LEU A 250 19.53 10.67 -3.36
N PRO A 251 19.82 9.65 -4.18
CA PRO A 251 19.86 9.84 -5.62
C PRO A 251 18.49 10.29 -6.13
N SER A 252 18.49 11.15 -7.15
CA SER A 252 17.26 11.44 -7.89
C SER A 252 16.74 10.14 -8.51
N CYS A 253 15.47 9.82 -8.28
CA CYS A 253 14.90 8.53 -8.62
C CYS A 253 13.74 8.71 -9.59
N ASP A 254 14.01 8.57 -10.89
CA ASP A 254 12.94 8.46 -11.90
C ASP A 254 12.09 7.19 -11.64
N ARG A 255 12.75 6.12 -11.11
CA ARG A 255 12.25 4.98 -10.31
C ARG A 255 13.46 4.41 -9.56
N PRO A 256 13.42 4.19 -8.23
CA PRO A 256 12.50 3.27 -7.57
C PRO A 256 11.68 3.91 -6.45
N SER A 257 10.57 3.27 -6.10
CA SER A 257 9.77 3.65 -4.94
C SER A 257 10.42 3.25 -3.63
N ARG A 258 11.48 2.42 -3.60
CA ARG A 258 12.09 1.93 -2.35
C ARG A 258 13.59 2.20 -2.29
N LEU A 259 14.02 2.79 -1.19
CA LEU A 259 15.40 3.11 -0.86
C LEU A 259 15.79 2.32 0.39
N ILE A 260 16.91 1.59 0.35
CA ILE A 260 17.47 0.91 1.53
C ILE A 260 18.82 1.53 1.83
N VAL A 261 18.95 2.17 2.98
CA VAL A 261 20.16 2.85 3.43
C VAL A 261 20.87 1.94 4.42
N ASP A 262 22.07 1.46 4.05
CA ASP A 262 22.96 0.71 4.94
C ASP A 262 23.76 1.68 5.81
N THR A 263 23.40 1.77 7.08
CA THR A 263 23.99 2.77 7.97
C THR A 263 25.40 2.45 8.41
N ASN A 264 25.81 1.18 8.30
CA ASN A 264 27.17 0.77 8.64
C ASN A 264 28.21 1.46 7.76
N THR A 265 27.84 1.81 6.53
CA THR A 265 28.72 2.46 5.56
C THR A 265 29.13 3.88 5.99
N PHE A 266 28.36 4.55 6.86
CA PHE A 266 28.67 5.91 7.31
C PHE A 266 28.84 6.08 8.82
N ILE A 267 28.71 5.01 9.62
CA ILE A 267 29.11 5.01 11.04
C ILE A 267 30.48 5.67 11.27
N PRO A 268 31.54 5.34 10.51
CA PRO A 268 32.86 5.92 10.74
C PRO A 268 32.91 7.44 10.56
N ARG A 269 31.94 8.03 9.84
CA ARG A 269 31.85 9.47 9.56
C ARG A 269 31.07 10.25 10.62
N LEU A 270 30.34 9.57 11.51
CA LEU A 270 29.55 10.21 12.57
C LEU A 270 30.38 10.64 13.78
N GLY A 271 31.66 10.27 13.83
CA GLY A 271 32.61 10.64 14.88
C GLY A 271 33.10 9.45 15.68
N ARG A 272 33.61 9.73 16.90
CA ARG A 272 34.22 8.70 17.77
C ARG A 272 33.21 7.76 18.44
N HIS A 273 31.95 8.18 18.52
CA HIS A 273 30.89 7.42 19.18
C HIS A 273 30.02 6.73 18.14
N VAL A 274 29.69 5.47 18.38
CA VAL A 274 28.82 4.69 17.49
C VAL A 274 27.37 4.97 17.88
N PRO A 275 26.45 5.18 16.92
CA PRO A 275 25.03 5.25 17.24
C PRO A 275 24.49 3.89 17.70
N VAL A 276 23.63 3.91 18.71
CA VAL A 276 23.14 2.70 19.37
C VAL A 276 21.74 2.35 18.89
N MET A 277 20.87 3.34 18.68
CA MET A 277 19.49 3.13 18.24
C MET A 277 18.86 4.40 17.67
N THR A 278 17.80 4.21 16.87
CA THR A 278 16.92 5.30 16.48
C THR A 278 15.90 5.56 17.58
N ARG A 279 15.85 6.82 18.00
CA ARG A 279 14.93 7.36 19.00
C ARG A 279 13.69 7.97 18.36
N GLY A 280 13.81 8.59 17.21
CA GLY A 280 12.63 9.19 16.57
C GLY A 280 12.80 9.40 15.09
N LEU A 281 11.72 9.80 14.47
CA LEU A 281 11.61 10.16 13.07
C LEU A 281 11.09 11.59 13.01
N ARG A 282 11.66 12.40 12.12
CA ARG A 282 11.06 13.69 11.75
C ARG A 282 10.96 13.77 10.24
N VAL A 283 9.92 14.41 9.75
CA VAL A 283 9.70 14.64 8.32
C VAL A 283 9.46 16.12 8.11
N ARG A 284 10.06 16.68 7.05
CA ARG A 284 9.80 18.03 6.56
C ARG A 284 9.05 17.94 5.22
N GLY A 285 8.12 18.85 4.98
CA GLY A 285 7.29 18.84 3.76
C GLY A 285 7.90 19.59 2.57
N PRO A 286 7.37 19.46 1.35
CA PRO A 286 6.32 18.53 0.92
C PRO A 286 6.91 17.16 0.58
N THR A 287 6.87 16.23 1.54
CA THR A 287 7.38 14.86 1.38
C THR A 287 6.21 13.88 1.32
N GLU A 288 6.28 12.88 0.43
CA GLU A 288 5.30 11.78 0.38
C GLU A 288 5.97 10.44 0.70
N LEU A 289 5.57 9.82 1.80
CA LEU A 289 6.10 8.53 2.25
C LEU A 289 5.00 7.46 2.26
N ARG A 290 5.36 6.26 1.83
CA ARG A 290 4.47 5.08 1.81
C ARG A 290 4.84 4.05 2.86
N LYS A 291 6.12 3.98 3.22
CA LYS A 291 6.60 3.07 4.26
C LYS A 291 7.91 3.58 4.84
N ILE A 292 8.12 3.33 6.13
CA ILE A 292 9.43 3.42 6.77
C ILE A 292 9.72 2.06 7.40
N GLY A 293 10.92 1.52 7.17
CA GLY A 293 11.38 0.28 7.77
C GLY A 293 12.70 0.46 8.50
N MET A 294 12.87 -0.25 9.61
CA MET A 294 14.06 -0.24 10.46
C MET A 294 14.42 -1.68 10.80
N PHE A 295 15.61 -2.10 10.38
CA PHE A 295 16.07 -3.48 10.50
C PHE A 295 17.48 -3.54 11.10
N GLU A 296 17.71 -4.55 11.94
CA GLU A 296 19.03 -5.07 12.26
C GLU A 296 19.36 -6.05 11.13
N SER A 297 20.50 -6.07 10.46
CA SER A 297 20.78 -6.99 9.33
C SER A 297 19.95 -6.82 8.04
N TRP A 298 20.61 -7.17 6.94
CA TRP A 298 20.01 -7.21 5.61
C TRP A 298 18.99 -8.35 5.52
N GLU A 299 19.28 -9.50 6.12
CA GLU A 299 18.49 -10.74 6.10
C GLU A 299 17.08 -10.51 6.65
N ALA A 300 16.95 -9.66 7.68
CA ALA A 300 15.69 -9.30 8.30
C ALA A 300 14.75 -8.50 7.39
N ILE A 301 15.27 -7.88 6.31
CA ILE A 301 14.44 -7.16 5.35
C ILE A 301 13.64 -8.17 4.50
N PRO A 302 12.30 -8.10 4.46
CA PRO A 302 11.47 -8.99 3.65
C PRO A 302 11.93 -9.03 2.18
N LYS A 303 12.02 -10.23 1.59
CA LYS A 303 12.48 -10.43 0.20
C LYS A 303 11.73 -9.55 -0.81
N MET A 304 10.42 -9.39 -0.62
CA MET A 304 9.59 -8.55 -1.50
C MET A 304 9.91 -7.06 -1.43
N LEU A 305 10.46 -6.58 -0.30
CA LEU A 305 10.89 -5.20 -0.14
C LEU A 305 12.28 -4.99 -0.73
N LYS A 306 13.17 -5.97 -0.65
CA LYS A 306 14.49 -5.93 -1.33
C LYS A 306 14.35 -5.85 -2.85
N ARG A 307 13.33 -6.53 -3.40
CA ARG A 307 13.03 -6.50 -4.83
C ARG A 307 12.71 -5.07 -5.25
N ASP A 308 13.40 -4.61 -6.29
CA ASP A 308 13.26 -3.26 -6.88
C ASP A 308 13.66 -2.11 -5.93
N SER A 309 14.42 -2.40 -4.87
CA SER A 309 15.01 -1.37 -4.00
C SER A 309 16.36 -0.92 -4.51
N LEU A 310 16.65 0.37 -4.33
CA LEU A 310 18.01 0.89 -4.46
C LEU A 310 18.71 0.84 -3.11
N ALA A 311 19.76 0.03 -3.02
CA ALA A 311 20.64 0.01 -1.86
C ALA A 311 21.61 1.19 -1.93
N ILE A 312 21.57 2.05 -0.92
CA ILE A 312 22.44 3.21 -0.76
C ILE A 312 23.56 2.80 0.19
N GLN A 313 24.77 2.72 -0.36
CA GLN A 313 26.02 2.55 0.35
C GLN A 313 26.84 3.81 0.10
N LEU A 314 27.28 4.49 1.16
CA LEU A 314 28.16 5.64 0.98
C LEU A 314 29.60 5.15 0.69
N PRO A 315 30.29 5.81 -0.26
CA PRO A 315 31.65 5.45 -0.65
C PRO A 315 32.67 5.68 0.47
#